data_AF-A0ABD6XJJ9-F1
#
_entry.id   AF-A0ABD6XJJ9-F1
#
_cell.length_a   1.000
_cell.length_b   1.000
_cell.length_c   1.000
_cell.angle_alpha   90.00
_cell.angle_beta   90.00
_cell.angle_gamma   90.00
#
_symmetry.space_group_name_H-M   'P 1'
#
loop_
_entity.id
_entity.type
_entity.pdbx_description
1 polymer ?
#
loop_
_entity_poly.entity_id
_entity_poly.type
_entity_poly.pdbx_seq_one_letter_code
_entity_poly.pdbx_strand_id
1 'polypeptide(L)' 'MFSRITAQLPADGLLFHTLKGTETLSRPFVLTAELLATDARIDRHALLGKPVTFTLPTDGLMNALSPRYLNGK' A
#
# COMPACT_ATOMS: atom_id res chain seq x y z
N MET A 1 -11.13 11.80 -12.14
CA MET A 1 -9.68 11.69 -11.87
C MET A 1 -9.51 10.73 -10.70
N PHE A 2 -8.69 9.68 -10.83
CA PHE A 2 -8.69 8.55 -9.89
C PHE A 2 -8.02 8.90 -8.56
N SER A 3 -8.83 9.31 -7.56
CA SER A 3 -8.41 9.47 -6.17
C SER A 3 -8.37 8.10 -5.46
N ARG A 4 -7.57 7.15 -5.97
CA ARG A 4 -7.46 5.80 -5.41
C ARG A 4 -6.03 5.53 -4.96
N ILE A 5 -5.90 4.95 -3.78
CA ILE A 5 -4.63 4.40 -3.27
C ILE A 5 -4.26 3.17 -4.08
N THR A 6 -3.01 3.08 -4.53
CA THR A 6 -2.45 1.90 -5.20
C THR A 6 -1.31 1.32 -4.37
N ALA A 7 -1.00 0.05 -4.61
CA ALA A 7 0.08 -0.65 -3.92
C ALA A 7 0.94 -1.40 -4.94
N GLN A 8 2.26 -1.27 -4.81
CA GLN A 8 3.24 -2.09 -5.49
C GLN A 8 3.56 -3.26 -4.56
N LEU A 9 3.06 -4.45 -4.93
CA LEU A 9 3.15 -5.67 -4.14
C LEU A 9 4.14 -6.64 -4.80
N PRO A 10 4.88 -7.43 -4.01
CA PRO A 10 5.84 -8.42 -4.53
C PRO A 10 5.16 -9.72 -5.03
N ALA A 11 3.83 -9.75 -5.06
CA ALA A 11 3.02 -10.86 -5.54
C ALA A 11 1.87 -10.34 -6.41
N ASP A 12 1.59 -11.05 -7.50
CA ASP A 12 0.51 -10.74 -8.43
C ASP A 12 -0.85 -11.21 -7.90
N GLY A 13 -1.93 -10.62 -8.40
CA GLY A 13 -3.30 -11.05 -8.08
C GLY A 13 -3.84 -10.52 -6.75
N LEU A 14 -3.11 -9.62 -6.07
CA LEU A 14 -3.58 -8.90 -4.89
C LEU A 14 -4.10 -7.51 -5.27
N LEU A 15 -5.23 -7.14 -4.66
CA LEU A 15 -5.89 -5.86 -4.82
C LEU A 15 -5.90 -5.13 -3.48
N PHE A 16 -5.60 -3.84 -3.50
CA PHE A 16 -5.69 -2.99 -2.32
C PHE A 16 -7.16 -2.84 -1.86
N HIS A 17 -7.41 -3.01 -0.55
CA HIS A 17 -8.72 -2.75 0.06
C HIS A 17 -8.68 -1.59 1.06
N THR A 18 -7.93 -1.73 2.15
CA THR A 18 -7.81 -0.69 3.18
C THR A 18 -6.38 -0.57 3.71
N LEU A 19 -6.06 0.61 4.24
CA LEU A 19 -4.82 0.90 4.94
C LEU A 19 -5.15 1.63 6.24
N LYS A 20 -4.61 1.15 7.35
CA LYS A 20 -4.70 1.77 8.68
C LYS A 20 -3.31 1.78 9.31
N GLY A 21 -3.06 2.67 10.26
CA GLY A 21 -1.79 2.65 10.95
C GLY A 21 -1.57 3.80 11.91
N THR A 22 -0.40 3.82 12.51
CA THR A 22 0.02 4.84 13.47
C THR A 22 1.47 5.22 13.20
N GLU A 23 1.72 6.53 13.22
CA GLU A 23 3.04 7.13 13.10
C GLU A 23 3.25 8.03 14.33
N THR A 24 4.44 8.01 14.92
CA THR A 24 4.81 8.87 16.04
C THR A 24 6.26 9.27 15.90
N LEU A 25 6.59 10.52 16.24
CA LEU A 25 7.94 11.04 16.08
C LEU A 25 8.96 10.14 16.80
N SER A 26 10.03 9.79 16.09
CA SER A 26 11.13 8.95 16.60
C SER A 26 10.69 7.56 17.10
N ARG A 27 9.54 7.05 16.64
CA ARG A 27 9.10 5.68 16.86
C ARG A 27 8.91 4.98 15.50
N PRO A 28 9.14 3.65 15.43
CA PRO A 28 8.74 2.90 14.24
C PRO A 28 7.26 3.08 13.97
N PHE A 29 6.90 3.28 12.71
CA PHE A 29 5.51 3.27 12.29
C PHE A 29 4.98 1.83 12.25
N VAL A 30 3.65 1.70 12.35
CA VAL A 30 2.97 0.42 12.10
C VAL A 30 1.83 0.69 11.12
N LEU A 31 1.88 0.00 9.97
CA LEU A 31 0.83 0.04 8.96
C LEU A 31 0.23 -1.36 8.80
N THR A 32 -1.09 -1.43 8.77
CA THR A 32 -1.87 -2.65 8.51
C THR A 32 -2.64 -2.43 7.22
N ALA A 33 -2.32 -3.26 6.21
CA ALA A 33 -3.01 -3.25 4.93
C ALA A 33 -3.87 -4.50 4.79
N GLU A 34 -5.12 -4.30 4.39
CA GLU A 34 -6.00 -5.40 3.98
C GLU A 34 -5.96 -5.49 2.45
N LEU A 35 -5.69 -6.69 1.95
CA LEU A 35 -5.58 -7.00 0.53
C LEU A 35 -6.62 -8.07 0.17
N LEU A 36 -7.18 -7.96 -1.03
CA LEU A 36 -8.13 -8.92 -1.57
C LEU A 36 -7.45 -9.72 -2.69
N ALA A 37 -7.80 -10.99 -2.80
CA ALA A 37 -7.39 -11.85 -3.91
C ALA A 37 -8.64 -12.42 -4.58
N THR A 38 -8.56 -12.62 -5.89
CA THR A 38 -9.60 -13.34 -6.65
C THR A 38 -9.35 -14.85 -6.68
N ASP A 39 -8.07 -15.28 -6.64
CA ASP A 39 -7.69 -16.69 -6.49
C ASP A 39 -7.36 -17.00 -5.02
N ALA A 40 -7.99 -18.03 -4.47
CA ALA A 40 -7.76 -18.49 -3.10
C ALA A 40 -6.38 -19.16 -2.90
N ARG A 41 -5.68 -19.53 -3.97
CA ARG A 41 -4.40 -20.26 -3.95
C ARG A 41 -3.18 -19.34 -3.97
N ILE A 42 -3.36 -18.05 -3.73
CA ILE A 42 -2.26 -17.09 -3.77
C ILE A 42 -1.17 -17.43 -2.73
N ASP A 43 0.09 -17.34 -3.14
CA ASP A 43 1.22 -17.54 -2.22
C ASP A 43 1.39 -16.31 -1.33
N ARG A 44 0.70 -16.31 -0.20
CA ARG A 44 0.80 -15.27 0.82
C ARG A 44 2.20 -15.13 1.43
N HIS A 45 3.02 -16.18 1.39
CA HIS A 45 4.37 -16.13 1.96
C HIS A 45 5.32 -15.30 1.10
N ALA A 46 5.02 -15.12 -0.18
CA ALA A 46 5.77 -14.24 -1.08
C ALA A 46 5.80 -12.78 -0.60
N LEU A 47 4.85 -12.36 0.26
CA LEU A 47 4.80 -11.02 0.83
C LEU A 47 5.79 -10.82 1.99
N LEU A 48 6.12 -11.89 2.73
CA LEU A 48 6.80 -11.75 4.01
C LEU A 48 8.25 -11.26 3.83
N GLY A 49 8.58 -10.16 4.50
CA GLY A 49 9.94 -9.59 4.51
C GLY A 49 10.36 -8.98 3.16
N LYS A 50 9.41 -8.79 2.24
CA LYS A 50 9.59 -8.08 0.98
C LYS A 50 9.07 -6.64 1.13
N PRO A 51 9.70 -5.66 0.48
CA PRO A 51 9.24 -4.29 0.53
C PRO A 51 7.89 -4.14 -0.18
N VAL A 52 7.07 -3.25 0.36
CA VAL A 52 5.79 -2.82 -0.22
C VAL A 52 5.75 -1.29 -0.24
N THR A 53 5.24 -0.75 -1.34
CA THR A 53 4.99 0.69 -1.49
C THR A 53 3.50 0.93 -1.68
N PHE A 54 2.96 1.91 -0.96
CA PHE A 54 1.62 2.44 -1.18
C PHE A 54 1.74 3.85 -1.76
N THR A 55 1.03 4.11 -2.85
CA THR A 55 0.92 5.44 -3.46
C THR A 55 -0.42 6.04 -3.08
N LEU A 56 -0.39 7.10 -2.28
CA LEU A 56 -1.55 7.85 -1.83
C LEU A 56 -1.74 9.08 -2.73
N PRO A 57 -2.94 9.28 -3.31
CA PRO A 57 -3.26 10.51 -4.02
C PRO A 57 -3.28 11.68 -3.03
N THR A 58 -2.84 12.85 -3.48
CA THR A 58 -2.86 14.09 -2.69
C THR A 58 -3.79 15.09 -3.34
N ASP A 59 -4.49 15.90 -2.56
CA ASP A 59 -5.38 16.91 -3.10
C ASP A 59 -4.61 18.01 -3.84
N GLY A 60 -5.11 18.42 -5.01
CA GLY A 60 -4.55 19.50 -5.82
C GLY A 60 -4.69 19.30 -7.33
N LEU A 61 -4.49 20.40 -8.07
CA LEU A 61 -4.52 20.44 -9.55
C LEU A 61 -3.51 19.47 -10.20
N MET A 62 -2.45 19.13 -9.46
CA MET A 62 -1.32 18.30 -9.92
C MET A 62 -1.24 16.95 -9.17
N ASN A 63 -2.37 16.38 -8.75
CA ASN A 63 -2.44 15.12 -7.97
C ASN A 63 -1.61 13.97 -8.60
N ALA A 64 -1.60 13.86 -9.93
CA ALA A 64 -0.81 12.85 -10.65
C ALA A 64 0.71 13.08 -10.60
N LEU A 65 1.17 14.29 -10.29
CA LEU A 65 2.58 14.69 -10.35
C LEU A 65 3.25 14.75 -8.97
N SER A 66 2.47 14.72 -7.89
CA SER A 66 2.98 14.81 -6.52
C SER A 66 2.35 13.79 -5.56
N PRO A 67 2.31 12.48 -5.88
CA PRO A 67 1.74 11.50 -4.96
C PRO A 67 2.58 11.37 -3.68
N ARG A 68 1.92 11.00 -2.57
CA ARG A 68 2.60 10.62 -1.32
C ARG A 68 2.91 9.13 -1.36
N TYR A 69 4.14 8.76 -1.03
CA TYR A 69 4.54 7.36 -0.91
C TYR A 69 4.64 6.95 0.55
N LEU A 70 4.11 5.76 0.88
CA LEU A 70 4.36 5.07 2.13
C LEU A 70 5.11 3.78 1.81
N ASN A 71 6.32 3.64 2.33
CA ASN A 71 7.18 2.49 2.08
C ASN A 71 7.38 1.70 3.37
N GLY A 72 7.30 0.38 3.30
CA GLY A 72 7.51 -0.49 4.44
C GLY A 72 7.98 -1.89 4.02
N LYS A 73 8.36 -2.70 5.02
CA LYS A 73 8.72 -4.11 4.89
C LYS A 73 8.20 -4.86 6.11
#